data_AF-A0A7U3V318-F1
#
_entry.id   AF-A0A7U3V318-F1
#
_cell.length_a   1.000
_cell.length_b   1.000
_cell.length_c   1.000
_cell.angle_alpha   90.00
_cell.angle_beta   90.00
_cell.angle_gamma   90.00
#
_symmetry.space_group_name_H-M   'P 1'
#
loop_
_entity.id
_entity.type
_entity.pdbx_description
1 polymer ?
#
loop_
_entity_poly.entity_id
_entity_poly.type
_entity_poly.pdbx_seq_one_letter_code
_entity_poly.pdbx_strand_id
1 'polypeptide(L)'
;MKKTISSISVVVTLASLFMMPTQAGAKEMTGEEVTFGRKLGNCLACHMIPGGSLPGTIGPPLLAMKARFPNKADLREQIWDATIKNPHSIMPPFGKHQALSEKQIDQITDFIYSK
;
A
#
# COMPACT_ATOMS: atom_id res chain seq x y z
N MET A 1 6.75 29.36 -66.87
CA MET A 1 6.40 29.86 -65.54
C MET A 1 5.81 28.74 -64.71
N LYS A 2 6.58 28.13 -63.79
CA LYS A 2 6.06 27.22 -62.76
C LYS A 2 6.92 27.43 -61.51
N LYS A 3 6.36 28.08 -60.48
CA LYS A 3 7.01 28.27 -59.18
C LYS A 3 6.76 27.01 -58.35
N THR A 4 7.81 26.29 -57.99
CA THR A 4 7.75 25.20 -57.01
C THR A 4 7.98 25.80 -55.63
N ILE A 5 6.96 25.70 -54.77
CA ILE A 5 7.00 26.16 -53.39
C ILE A 5 7.68 25.07 -52.56
N SER A 6 8.78 25.43 -51.88
CA SER A 6 9.58 24.54 -51.03
C SER A 6 8.85 24.29 -49.71
N SER A 7 8.30 23.08 -49.54
CA SER A 7 7.54 22.65 -48.36
C SER A 7 8.42 22.10 -47.22
N ILE A 8 9.70 22.46 -47.16
CA ILE A 8 10.68 21.77 -46.31
C ILE A 8 10.67 22.27 -44.85
N SER A 9 10.15 23.47 -44.56
CA SER A 9 10.27 24.05 -43.21
C SER A 9 9.24 23.61 -42.16
N VAL A 10 8.23 22.80 -42.50
CA VAL A 10 7.14 22.47 -41.54
C VAL A 10 7.39 21.17 -40.76
N VAL A 11 8.31 20.31 -41.20
CA VAL A 11 8.47 18.96 -40.62
C VAL A 11 9.35 18.94 -39.37
N VAL A 12 10.23 19.92 -39.17
CA VAL A 12 11.22 19.90 -38.07
C VAL A 12 10.61 20.32 -36.72
N THR A 13 9.52 21.08 -36.69
CA THR A 13 8.92 21.57 -35.42
C THR A 13 8.01 20.57 -34.71
N LEU A 14 7.66 19.43 -35.34
CA LEU A 14 6.76 18.43 -34.73
C LEU A 14 7.49 17.35 -33.91
N ALA A 15 8.81 17.22 -34.04
CA ALA A 15 9.57 16.14 -33.40
C ALA A 15 9.89 16.38 -31.92
N SER A 16 9.78 17.62 -31.42
CA SER A 16 10.14 17.99 -30.04
C SER A 16 9.02 17.86 -29.02
N LEU A 17 7.81 17.42 -29.41
CA LEU A 17 6.65 17.31 -28.53
C LEU A 17 6.50 15.94 -27.81
N PHE A 18 7.36 14.97 -28.09
CA PHE A 18 7.23 13.60 -27.54
C PHE A 18 8.16 13.27 -26.35
N MET A 19 8.95 14.23 -25.85
CA MET A 19 9.83 14.04 -24.70
C MET A 19 9.30 14.78 -23.46
N MET A 20 8.08 14.46 -23.04
CA MET A 20 7.68 14.73 -21.66
C MET A 20 7.94 13.47 -20.83
N PRO A 21 8.72 13.53 -19.74
CA PRO A 21 8.82 12.42 -18.82
C PRO A 21 7.45 12.27 -18.16
N THR A 22 6.70 11.24 -18.53
CA THR A 22 5.50 10.80 -17.80
C THR A 22 5.93 10.12 -16.51
N GLN A 23 6.59 10.85 -15.61
CA GLN A 23 6.88 10.37 -14.28
C GLN A 23 5.85 10.95 -13.32
N ALA A 24 4.59 10.54 -13.53
CA ALA A 24 3.59 10.58 -12.48
C ALA A 24 3.96 9.49 -11.47
N GLY A 25 4.95 9.76 -10.62
CA GLY A 25 5.26 8.88 -9.50
C GLY A 25 4.04 8.80 -8.59
N ALA A 26 3.46 7.61 -8.43
CA ALA A 26 2.39 7.41 -7.47
C ALA A 26 2.89 7.87 -6.09
N LYS A 27 2.16 8.81 -5.46
CA LYS A 27 2.46 9.24 -4.09
C LYS A 27 2.52 8.00 -3.20
N GLU A 28 3.62 7.86 -2.47
CA GLU A 28 3.76 6.78 -1.51
C GLU A 28 2.71 6.93 -0.41
N MET A 29 1.96 5.86 -0.17
CA MET A 29 0.95 5.82 0.89
C MET A 29 1.62 5.68 2.26
N THR A 30 1.09 6.35 3.25
CA THR A 30 1.49 6.23 4.65
C THR A 30 1.06 4.88 5.23
N GLY A 31 1.68 4.47 6.34
CA GLY A 31 1.27 3.25 7.05
C GLY A 31 -0.18 3.28 7.53
N GLU A 32 -0.70 4.45 7.90
CA GLU A 32 -2.11 4.62 8.23
C GLU A 32 -3.02 4.38 7.03
N GLU A 33 -2.73 5.00 5.89
CA GLU A 33 -3.52 4.85 4.66
C GLU A 33 -3.55 3.39 4.18
N VAL A 34 -2.43 2.66 4.33
CA VAL A 34 -2.35 1.25 3.98
C VAL A 34 -3.11 0.37 4.99
N THR A 35 -3.00 0.68 6.28
CA THR A 35 -3.69 -0.06 7.36
C THR A 35 -5.21 0.12 7.27
N PHE A 36 -5.69 1.33 7.05
CA PHE A 36 -7.11 1.66 7.04
C PHE A 36 -7.76 1.57 5.67
N GLY A 37 -6.97 1.52 4.59
CA GLY A 37 -7.47 1.45 3.22
C GLY A 37 -8.32 0.21 2.97
N ARG A 38 -9.57 0.40 2.54
CA ARG A 38 -10.53 -0.70 2.25
C ARG A 38 -10.07 -1.67 1.17
N LYS A 39 -9.25 -1.20 0.22
CA LYS A 39 -8.65 -2.01 -0.86
C LYS A 39 -7.25 -2.53 -0.50
N LEU A 40 -6.80 -2.27 0.73
CA LEU A 40 -5.47 -2.60 1.25
C LEU A 40 -5.63 -3.44 2.51
N GLY A 41 -5.02 -3.05 3.64
CA GLY A 41 -5.08 -3.82 4.88
C GLY A 41 -6.48 -3.91 5.47
N ASN A 42 -7.31 -2.89 5.27
CA ASN A 42 -8.69 -2.80 5.79
C ASN A 42 -8.82 -3.25 7.26
N CYS A 43 -7.81 -2.97 8.08
CA CYS A 43 -7.65 -3.63 9.39
C CYS A 43 -8.77 -3.24 10.36
N LEU A 44 -9.35 -2.04 10.19
CA LEU A 44 -10.48 -1.55 10.97
C LEU A 44 -11.75 -2.37 10.77
N ALA A 45 -11.89 -3.13 9.68
CA ALA A 45 -13.04 -4.00 9.49
C ALA A 45 -13.16 -5.06 10.60
N CYS A 46 -12.03 -5.45 11.22
CA CYS A 46 -11.99 -6.45 12.27
C CYS A 46 -11.50 -5.91 13.62
N HIS A 47 -10.63 -4.89 13.62
CA HIS A 47 -9.92 -4.45 14.82
C HIS A 47 -10.23 -3.00 15.19
N MET A 48 -10.34 -2.72 16.48
CA MET A 48 -10.19 -1.36 16.99
C MET A 48 -8.72 -0.94 16.98
N ILE A 49 -8.42 0.20 16.35
CA ILE A 49 -7.06 0.75 16.24
C ILE A 49 -7.12 2.25 16.59
N PRO A 50 -6.26 2.76 17.50
CA PRO A 50 -6.23 4.19 17.82
C PRO A 50 -6.03 5.07 16.58
N GLY A 51 -6.88 6.09 16.45
CA GLY A 51 -6.94 6.99 15.28
C GLY A 51 -7.89 6.53 14.17
N GLY A 52 -8.36 5.28 14.21
CA GLY A 52 -9.37 4.77 13.27
C GLY A 52 -10.81 5.11 13.68
N SER A 53 -11.71 5.12 12.69
CA SER A 53 -13.15 5.31 12.89
C SER A 53 -13.94 4.07 12.49
N LEU A 54 -15.11 3.87 13.12
CA LEU A 54 -16.03 2.74 12.87
C LEU A 54 -15.35 1.35 12.92
N PRO A 55 -14.61 1.02 13.99
CA PRO A 55 -13.90 -0.25 14.07
C PRO A 55 -14.86 -1.44 14.27
N GLY A 56 -14.48 -2.57 13.71
CA GLY A 56 -15.03 -3.87 14.03
C GLY A 56 -14.47 -4.43 15.35
N THR A 57 -15.12 -5.49 15.83
CA THR A 57 -14.78 -6.17 17.10
C THR A 57 -14.56 -7.67 16.91
N ILE A 58 -14.33 -8.10 15.67
CA ILE A 58 -14.08 -9.50 15.30
C ILE A 58 -12.70 -9.95 15.83
N GLY A 59 -11.69 -9.11 15.65
CA GLY A 59 -10.35 -9.32 16.18
C GLY A 59 -10.12 -8.52 17.48
N PRO A 60 -9.07 -8.84 18.25
CA PRO A 60 -8.73 -8.08 19.45
C PRO A 60 -8.35 -6.63 19.11
N PRO A 61 -8.57 -5.68 20.01
CA PRO A 61 -8.10 -4.31 19.79
C PRO A 61 -6.58 -4.27 19.64
N LEU A 62 -6.06 -3.40 18.76
CA LEU A 62 -4.62 -3.25 18.49
C LEU A 62 -4.09 -1.99 19.20
N LEU A 63 -3.81 -2.16 20.48
CA LEU A 63 -3.25 -1.16 21.38
C LEU A 63 -2.12 -1.77 22.21
N ALA A 64 -1.18 -0.93 22.66
CA ALA A 64 0.00 -1.34 23.42
C ALA A 64 0.79 -2.48 22.72
N MET A 65 0.96 -2.35 21.42
CA MET A 65 1.44 -3.44 20.55
C MET A 65 2.88 -3.83 20.85
N LYS A 66 3.73 -2.90 21.30
CA LYS A 66 5.10 -3.20 21.75
C LYS A 66 5.15 -4.14 22.95
N ALA A 67 4.19 -4.04 23.87
CA ALA A 67 4.11 -4.94 25.02
C ALA A 67 3.60 -6.34 24.62
N ARG A 68 2.70 -6.40 23.64
CA ARG A 68 2.14 -7.65 23.10
C ARG A 68 3.09 -8.40 22.18
N PHE A 69 3.94 -7.66 21.46
CA PHE A 69 4.95 -8.17 20.55
C PHE A 69 6.31 -7.56 20.92
N PRO A 70 7.02 -8.09 21.93
CA PRO A 70 8.34 -7.59 22.29
C PRO A 70 9.33 -7.61 21.11
N ASN A 71 9.18 -8.59 20.20
CA ASN A 71 9.86 -8.62 18.91
C ASN A 71 8.92 -8.18 17.79
N LYS A 72 9.29 -7.12 17.05
CA LYS A 72 8.51 -6.61 15.91
C LYS A 72 8.37 -7.64 14.78
N ALA A 73 9.36 -8.52 14.59
CA ALA A 73 9.30 -9.55 13.55
C ALA A 73 8.12 -10.50 13.77
N ASP A 74 7.81 -10.85 15.02
CA ASP A 74 6.67 -11.72 15.35
C ASP A 74 5.31 -11.10 15.00
N LEU A 75 5.21 -9.76 15.06
CA LEU A 75 4.04 -9.01 14.60
C LEU A 75 3.97 -9.04 13.08
N ARG A 76 5.10 -8.82 12.41
CA ARG A 76 5.19 -8.86 10.95
C ARG A 76 4.76 -10.22 10.41
N GLU A 77 5.24 -11.31 11.00
CA GLU A 77 4.86 -12.68 10.65
C GLU A 77 3.37 -12.93 10.86
N GLN A 78 2.80 -12.43 11.96
CA GLN A 78 1.37 -12.51 12.22
C GLN A 78 0.54 -11.77 11.14
N ILE A 79 1.00 -10.62 10.66
CA ILE A 79 0.35 -9.85 9.59
C ILE A 79 0.54 -10.54 8.23
N TRP A 80 1.70 -11.14 8.00
CA TRP A 80 2.05 -11.80 6.75
C TRP A 80 1.26 -13.10 6.53
N ASP A 81 1.21 -13.98 7.54
CA ASP A 81 0.37 -15.18 7.54
C ASP A 81 -0.07 -15.58 8.96
N ALA A 82 -1.24 -15.08 9.36
CA ALA A 82 -1.88 -15.45 10.62
C ALA A 82 -2.21 -16.96 10.73
N THR A 83 -2.28 -17.69 9.61
CA THR A 83 -2.62 -19.11 9.60
C THR A 83 -1.51 -20.00 10.14
N ILE A 84 -0.27 -19.50 10.19
CA ILE A 84 0.87 -20.20 10.79
C ILE A 84 0.63 -20.46 12.28
N LYS A 85 0.15 -19.45 13.03
CA LYS A 85 -0.14 -19.59 14.47
C LYS A 85 -1.52 -20.21 14.72
N ASN A 86 -2.48 -19.97 13.83
CA ASN A 86 -3.83 -20.54 13.92
C ASN A 86 -4.37 -20.89 12.52
N PRO A 87 -4.36 -22.17 12.11
CA PRO A 87 -4.86 -22.60 10.80
C PRO A 87 -6.32 -22.23 10.50
N HIS A 88 -7.12 -21.93 11.54
CA HIS A 88 -8.52 -21.50 11.43
C HIS A 88 -8.70 -19.99 11.59
N SER A 89 -7.62 -19.21 11.53
CA SER A 89 -7.69 -17.75 11.58
C SER A 89 -8.52 -17.20 10.43
N ILE A 90 -9.43 -16.28 10.74
CA ILE A 90 -10.15 -15.49 9.74
C ILE A 90 -9.40 -14.22 9.33
N MET A 91 -8.32 -13.87 10.06
CA MET A 91 -7.43 -12.79 9.64
C MET A 91 -6.75 -13.19 8.33
N PRO A 92 -6.87 -12.39 7.25
CA PRO A 92 -6.32 -12.76 5.94
C PRO A 92 -4.80 -12.94 5.99
N PRO A 93 -4.23 -14.00 5.37
CA PRO A 93 -2.79 -14.15 5.26
C PRO A 93 -2.27 -13.29 4.09
N PHE A 94 -2.12 -11.99 4.33
CA PHE A 94 -1.89 -10.98 3.30
C PHE A 94 -0.66 -11.25 2.43
N GLY A 95 0.43 -11.74 3.02
CA GLY A 95 1.67 -12.05 2.30
C GLY A 95 1.59 -13.35 1.53
N LYS A 96 1.05 -14.41 2.15
CA LYS A 96 0.89 -15.74 1.53
C LYS A 96 0.14 -15.69 0.20
N HIS A 97 -0.89 -14.85 0.11
CA HIS A 97 -1.71 -14.69 -1.10
C HIS A 97 -1.33 -13.46 -1.91
N GLN A 98 -0.24 -12.78 -1.55
CA GLN A 98 0.25 -11.57 -2.23
C GLN A 98 -0.84 -10.49 -2.35
N ALA A 99 -1.77 -10.45 -1.39
CA ALA A 99 -2.83 -9.45 -1.32
C ALA A 99 -2.26 -8.06 -1.01
N LEU A 100 -1.11 -8.02 -0.33
CA LEU A 100 -0.30 -6.82 -0.12
C LEU A 100 1.15 -7.11 -0.54
N SER A 101 1.85 -6.08 -1.00
CA SER A 101 3.30 -6.14 -1.19
C SER A 101 4.04 -6.20 0.14
N GLU A 102 5.28 -6.72 0.13
CA GLU A 102 6.14 -6.75 1.32
C GLU A 102 6.29 -5.35 1.95
N LYS A 103 6.45 -4.31 1.11
CA LYS A 103 6.51 -2.92 1.57
C LYS A 103 5.23 -2.49 2.31
N GLN A 104 4.06 -2.85 1.80
CA GLN A 104 2.79 -2.53 2.46
C GLN A 104 2.63 -3.30 3.79
N ILE A 105 3.08 -4.55 3.85
CA ILE A 105 3.10 -5.33 5.08
C ILE A 105 4.02 -4.68 6.12
N ASP A 106 5.19 -4.20 5.70
CA ASP A 106 6.12 -3.46 6.57
C ASP A 106 5.49 -2.16 7.08
N GLN A 107 4.84 -1.40 6.21
CA GLN A 107 4.13 -0.16 6.56
C GLN A 107 2.99 -0.40 7.56
N ILE A 108 2.19 -1.46 7.39
CA ILE A 108 1.17 -1.85 8.37
C ILE A 108 1.83 -2.26 9.68
N THR A 109 2.88 -3.09 9.61
CA THR A 109 3.60 -3.56 10.79
C THR A 109 4.11 -2.39 11.62
N ASP A 110 4.78 -1.42 10.99
CA ASP A 110 5.32 -0.25 11.68
C ASP A 110 4.22 0.62 12.28
N PHE A 111 3.14 0.84 11.53
CA PHE A 111 2.00 1.62 12.02
C PHE A 111 1.33 0.94 13.23
N ILE A 112 1.04 -0.36 13.15
CA ILE A 112 0.45 -1.12 14.26
C ILE A 112 1.41 -1.21 15.44
N TYR A 113 2.71 -1.40 15.20
CA TYR A 113 3.73 -1.46 16.25
C TYR A 113 3.90 -0.13 17.00
N SER A 114 3.51 0.99 16.38
CA SER A 114 3.49 2.30 17.04
C SER A 114 2.31 2.50 18.01
N LYS A 115 1.33 1.59 18.01
CA LYS A 115 0.11 1.68 18.85
C LYS A 115 0.29 1.07 20.24
#